data_AF-A0A3M6CRD8-F1
#
_entry.id   AF-A0A3M6CRD8-F1
#
_cell.length_a   1.000
_cell.length_b   1.000
_cell.length_c   1.000
_cell.angle_alpha   90.00
_cell.angle_beta   90.00
_cell.angle_gamma   90.00
#
_symmetry.space_group_name_H-M   'P 1'
#
loop_
_entity.id
_entity.type
_entity.pdbx_description
1 polymer ?
#
loop_
_entity_poly.entity_id
_entity_poly.type
_entity_poly.pdbx_seq_one_letter_code
_entity_poly.pdbx_strand_id
1 'polypeptide(L)'
;MEISDERFEEVWGSIQLAQDMRKARPEDYDRLAIALSFKLSHSDFALDPKDSAEHLLKIVQEKIDERLEEILGADRSRENFAKQLELAPGFKFFMDVALRAKRKLNDLIQYIDDDESDEFAIEFAEFVLEAMDEFNSVIVNGDVLPLLKRGVYASDIARALDVWATKRGDEAGNESFWHEELEKRKGVLERLLGGYALFMQSEFHVGTTDVRGAGSKRADFAYLNKANNISLIEIKAPKTKLLGRKYRDTCPFSSEVSGAISQVLIQRNELMANFYQKRHMAPMPFEVFAPRCFLIVGDLSSISDDRDKLMAFEVQRQAISSHVSIVTFDELYDQFSSFHQI
;
A
#
# COMPACT_ATOMS: atom_id res chain seq x y z
N MET A 1 -17.28 42.24 14.99
CA MET A 1 -17.31 40.99 15.76
C MET A 1 -15.85 40.62 15.96
N GLU A 2 -15.32 40.75 17.17
CA GLU A 2 -13.91 40.41 17.43
C GLU A 2 -13.70 38.91 17.19
N ILE A 3 -12.67 38.58 16.42
CA ILE A 3 -12.23 37.20 16.23
C ILE A 3 -11.52 36.82 17.53
N SER A 4 -11.95 35.75 18.20
CA SER A 4 -11.24 35.23 19.36
C SER A 4 -9.86 34.72 18.95
N ASP A 5 -8.87 34.81 19.83
CA ASP A 5 -7.51 34.30 19.58
C ASP A 5 -7.53 32.83 19.13
N GLU A 6 -8.42 32.01 19.70
CA GLU A 6 -8.62 30.61 19.29
C GLU A 6 -9.07 30.47 17.83
N ARG A 7 -10.00 31.33 17.38
CA ARG A 7 -10.50 31.31 16.00
C ARG A 7 -9.47 31.86 15.01
N PHE A 8 -8.64 32.81 15.45
CA PHE A 8 -7.51 33.27 14.65
C PHE A 8 -6.49 32.14 14.43
N GLU A 9 -6.09 31.43 15.50
CA GLU A 9 -5.15 30.30 15.41
C GLU A 9 -5.69 29.13 14.56
N GLU A 10 -7.00 28.84 14.63
CA GLU A 10 -7.65 27.84 13.78
C GLU A 10 -7.58 28.20 12.29
N VAL A 11 -7.94 29.44 11.93
CA VAL A 11 -7.93 29.92 10.55
C VAL A 11 -6.50 29.99 10.01
N TRP A 12 -5.58 30.55 10.80
CA TRP A 12 -4.17 30.68 10.42
C TRP A 12 -3.52 29.31 10.24
N GLY A 13 -3.75 28.37 11.15
CA GLY A 13 -3.29 26.99 11.02
C GLY A 13 -3.86 26.30 9.78
N SER A 14 -5.12 26.56 9.43
CA SER A 14 -5.75 26.03 8.22
C SER A 14 -5.13 26.59 6.93
N ILE A 15 -4.77 27.88 6.90
CA ILE A 15 -4.08 28.53 5.77
C ILE A 15 -2.67 27.93 5.60
N GLN A 16 -1.94 27.74 6.68
CA GLN A 16 -0.62 27.10 6.63
C GLN A 16 -0.72 25.67 6.11
N LEU A 17 -1.70 24.90 6.60
CA LEU A 17 -1.93 23.53 6.14
C LEU A 17 -2.37 23.46 4.68
N ALA A 18 -3.11 24.47 4.20
CA ALA A 18 -3.48 24.60 2.80
C ALA A 18 -2.27 24.74 1.87
N GLN A 19 -1.09 25.15 2.33
CA GLN A 19 0.09 25.23 1.44
C GLN A 19 0.60 23.84 1.03
N ASP A 20 0.64 22.90 1.98
CA ASP A 20 1.00 21.51 1.71
C ASP A 20 0.25 20.57 2.67
N MET A 21 -0.91 20.13 2.22
CA MET A 21 -1.78 19.25 3.00
C MET A 21 -1.12 17.89 3.27
N ARG A 22 -0.07 17.49 2.53
CA ARG A 22 0.62 16.21 2.78
C ARG A 22 1.29 16.21 4.17
N LYS A 23 1.53 17.37 4.76
CA LYS A 23 2.12 17.54 6.09
C LYS A 23 1.11 17.41 7.24
N ALA A 24 -0.18 17.19 6.96
CA ALA A 24 -1.19 17.02 7.98
C ALA A 24 -0.84 15.91 8.98
N ARG A 25 -1.07 16.18 10.26
CA ARG A 25 -0.92 15.24 11.39
C ARG A 25 -2.29 14.85 11.94
N PRO A 26 -2.39 13.81 12.78
CA PRO A 26 -3.67 13.39 13.35
C PRO A 26 -4.43 14.52 14.08
N GLU A 27 -3.72 15.44 14.74
CA GLU A 27 -4.29 16.60 15.42
C GLU A 27 -4.88 17.67 14.48
N ASP A 28 -4.56 17.64 13.18
CA ASP A 28 -5.01 18.64 12.20
C ASP A 28 -6.38 18.28 11.57
N TYR A 29 -7.05 17.21 12.03
CA TYR A 29 -8.22 16.65 11.36
C TYR A 29 -9.39 17.66 11.21
N ASP A 30 -9.65 18.47 12.24
CA ASP A 30 -10.68 19.51 12.22
C ASP A 30 -10.37 20.64 11.22
N ARG A 31 -9.08 20.86 10.91
CA ARG A 31 -8.61 21.92 10.01
C ARG A 31 -8.58 21.49 8.55
N LEU A 32 -8.59 20.19 8.25
CA LEU A 32 -8.45 19.67 6.89
C LEU A 32 -9.56 20.16 5.95
N ALA A 33 -10.80 20.23 6.42
CA ALA A 33 -11.93 20.71 5.61
C ALA A 33 -11.76 22.19 5.24
N ILE A 34 -11.34 23.02 6.20
CA ILE A 34 -11.11 24.45 6.00
C ILE A 34 -9.90 24.66 5.08
N ALA A 35 -8.80 23.95 5.32
CA ALA A 35 -7.61 23.99 4.49
C ALA A 35 -7.90 23.56 3.03
N LEU A 36 -8.71 22.52 2.85
CA LEU A 36 -9.15 22.08 1.53
C LEU A 36 -10.01 23.14 0.84
N SER A 37 -10.94 23.76 1.58
CA SER A 37 -11.78 24.84 1.06
C SER A 37 -10.94 26.02 0.59
N PHE A 38 -9.96 26.47 1.37
CA PHE A 38 -9.05 27.54 0.96
C PHE A 38 -8.25 27.20 -0.29
N LYS A 39 -7.82 25.93 -0.41
CA LYS A 39 -6.97 25.52 -1.52
C LYS A 39 -7.72 25.27 -2.82
N LEU A 40 -9.02 24.98 -2.75
CA LEU A 40 -9.89 24.81 -3.92
C LEU A 40 -10.68 26.10 -4.26
N SER A 41 -10.71 27.08 -3.36
CA SER A 41 -11.35 28.36 -3.61
C SER A 41 -10.47 29.25 -4.47
N HIS A 42 -11.06 29.77 -5.55
CA HIS A 42 -10.42 30.70 -6.49
C HIS A 42 -11.18 32.03 -6.52
N SER A 43 -11.42 32.63 -5.35
CA SER A 43 -12.25 33.84 -5.23
C SER A 43 -11.72 35.02 -6.03
N ASP A 44 -10.40 35.06 -6.26
CA ASP A 44 -9.72 36.20 -6.88
C ASP A 44 -9.93 36.27 -8.40
N PHE A 45 -10.38 35.17 -9.03
CA PHE A 45 -10.74 35.15 -10.46
C PHE A 45 -11.88 36.11 -10.79
N ALA A 46 -12.75 36.44 -9.83
CA ALA A 46 -13.83 37.41 -10.04
C ALA A 46 -13.32 38.87 -10.06
N LEU A 47 -12.11 39.11 -9.56
CA LEU A 47 -11.52 40.45 -9.44
C LEU A 47 -10.48 40.70 -10.53
N ASP A 48 -9.56 39.75 -10.71
CA ASP A 48 -8.50 39.82 -11.71
C ASP A 48 -8.22 38.42 -12.30
N PRO A 49 -8.97 38.04 -13.36
CA PRO A 49 -8.87 36.70 -13.93
C PRO A 49 -7.49 36.40 -14.53
N LYS A 50 -6.82 37.41 -15.10
CA LYS A 50 -5.52 37.23 -15.75
C LYS A 50 -4.42 37.00 -14.72
N ASP A 51 -4.29 37.91 -13.74
CA ASP A 51 -3.28 37.78 -12.70
C ASP A 51 -3.52 36.49 -11.88
N SER A 52 -4.79 36.14 -11.65
CA SER A 52 -5.15 34.87 -11.01
C SER A 52 -4.70 33.66 -11.83
N ALA A 53 -4.95 33.64 -13.14
CA ALA A 53 -4.51 32.55 -14.02
C ALA A 53 -2.99 32.43 -14.09
N GLU A 54 -2.26 33.56 -14.18
CA GLU A 54 -0.79 33.59 -14.15
C GLU A 54 -0.24 33.05 -12.81
N HIS A 55 -0.88 33.41 -11.70
CA HIS A 55 -0.51 32.90 -10.38
C HIS A 55 -0.71 31.39 -10.27
N LEU A 56 -1.87 30.87 -10.70
CA LEU A 56 -2.13 29.43 -10.72
C LEU A 56 -1.16 28.69 -11.64
N LEU A 57 -0.81 29.26 -12.79
CA LEU A 57 0.15 28.69 -13.73
C LEU A 57 1.53 28.52 -13.08
N LYS A 58 1.96 29.50 -12.29
CA LYS A 58 3.20 29.42 -11.51
C LYS A 58 3.14 28.28 -10.48
N ILE A 59 2.05 28.13 -9.75
CA ILE A 59 1.86 27.04 -8.78
C ILE A 59 1.91 25.67 -9.48
N VAL A 60 1.26 25.52 -10.64
CA VAL A 60 1.31 24.28 -11.43
C VAL A 60 2.74 23.96 -11.85
N GLN A 61 3.51 24.96 -12.28
CA GLN A 61 4.91 24.78 -12.65
C GLN A 61 5.77 24.36 -11.45
N GLU A 62 5.61 25.00 -10.29
CA GLU A 62 6.30 24.64 -9.06
C GLU A 62 6.01 23.18 -8.65
N LYS A 63 4.75 22.75 -8.73
CA LYS A 63 4.37 21.36 -8.44
C LYS A 63 4.94 20.35 -9.44
N ILE A 64 5.04 20.71 -10.72
CA ILE A 64 5.72 19.88 -11.73
C ILE A 64 7.19 19.74 -11.34
N ASP A 65 7.86 20.83 -11.00
CA ASP A 65 9.28 20.85 -10.67
C ASP A 65 9.58 20.02 -9.41
N GLU A 66 8.76 20.16 -8.37
CA GLU A 66 8.82 19.32 -7.16
C GLU A 66 8.67 17.83 -7.50
N ARG A 67 7.69 17.48 -8.33
CA ARG A 67 7.42 16.08 -8.67
C ARG A 67 8.53 15.47 -9.54
N LEU A 68 9.10 16.25 -10.44
CA LEU A 68 10.25 15.84 -11.26
C LEU A 68 11.46 15.58 -10.38
N GLU A 69 11.73 16.46 -9.40
CA GLU A 69 12.82 16.25 -8.43
C GLU A 69 12.60 14.99 -7.59
N GLU A 70 11.38 14.77 -7.09
CA GLU A 70 11.03 13.58 -6.29
C GLU A 70 11.26 12.26 -7.03
N ILE A 71 10.91 12.20 -8.31
CA ILE A 71 10.89 10.95 -9.09
C ILE A 71 12.20 10.71 -9.86
N LEU A 72 12.80 11.77 -10.42
CA LEU A 72 14.01 11.67 -11.25
C LEU A 72 15.30 11.95 -10.47
N GLY A 73 15.22 12.75 -9.40
CA GLY A 73 16.38 13.28 -8.69
C GLY A 73 17.39 13.90 -9.65
N ALA A 74 18.65 13.46 -9.54
CA ALA A 74 19.76 13.98 -10.34
C ALA A 74 19.74 13.56 -11.82
N ASP A 75 19.14 12.40 -12.17
CA ASP A 75 19.11 11.92 -13.55
C ASP A 75 17.83 12.39 -14.27
N ARG A 76 17.90 13.59 -14.84
CA ARG A 76 16.80 14.21 -15.61
C ARG A 76 16.86 13.86 -17.11
N SER A 77 17.49 12.74 -17.48
CA SER A 77 17.53 12.32 -18.88
C SER A 77 16.15 11.94 -19.40
N ARG A 78 15.94 12.11 -20.72
CA ARG A 78 14.69 11.71 -21.40
C ARG A 78 14.41 10.21 -21.26
N GLU A 79 15.46 9.40 -21.23
CA GLU A 79 15.37 7.95 -21.05
C GLU A 79 14.86 7.60 -19.64
N ASN A 80 15.44 8.20 -18.59
CA ASN A 80 14.95 7.98 -17.22
C ASN A 80 13.51 8.49 -17.06
N PHE A 81 13.18 9.66 -17.62
CA PHE A 81 11.80 10.17 -17.59
C PHE A 81 10.80 9.20 -18.24
N ALA A 82 11.09 8.72 -19.45
CA ALA A 82 10.23 7.76 -20.15
C ALA A 82 10.06 6.47 -19.34
N LYS A 83 11.15 5.97 -18.76
CA LYS A 83 11.14 4.78 -17.89
C LYS A 83 10.27 4.99 -16.64
N GLN A 84 10.37 6.15 -15.98
CA GLN A 84 9.56 6.43 -14.78
C GLN A 84 8.07 6.60 -15.10
N LEU A 85 7.71 7.11 -16.28
CA LEU A 85 6.32 7.16 -16.72
C LEU A 85 5.69 5.75 -16.85
N GLU A 86 6.49 4.74 -17.20
CA GLU A 86 6.04 3.34 -17.27
C GLU A 86 5.99 2.67 -15.89
N LEU A 87 6.99 2.94 -15.04
CA LEU A 87 7.13 2.29 -13.73
C LEU A 87 6.25 2.89 -12.63
N ALA A 88 5.86 4.16 -12.75
CA ALA A 88 5.09 4.88 -11.74
C ALA A 88 3.77 5.43 -12.32
N PRO A 89 2.67 4.64 -12.32
CA PRO A 89 1.39 5.07 -12.86
C PRO A 89 0.86 6.38 -12.26
N GLY A 90 1.09 6.59 -10.96
CA GLY A 90 0.71 7.83 -10.28
C GLY A 90 1.53 9.05 -10.72
N PHE A 91 2.79 8.86 -11.13
CA PHE A 91 3.61 9.94 -11.69
C PHE A 91 3.11 10.33 -13.09
N LYS A 92 2.89 9.34 -13.96
CA LYS A 92 2.30 9.58 -15.29
C LYS A 92 0.97 10.31 -15.20
N PHE A 93 0.06 9.82 -14.37
CA PHE A 93 -1.25 10.43 -14.18
C PHE A 93 -1.14 11.89 -13.71
N PHE A 94 -0.28 12.17 -12.72
CA PHE A 94 -0.04 13.53 -12.26
C PHE A 94 0.49 14.43 -13.39
N MET A 95 1.47 13.97 -14.17
CA MET A 95 2.04 14.74 -15.28
C MET A 95 0.97 15.04 -16.35
N ASP A 96 0.12 14.08 -16.68
CA ASP A 96 -0.97 14.28 -17.64
C ASP A 96 -1.93 15.37 -17.17
N VAL A 97 -2.33 15.36 -15.89
CA VAL A 97 -3.21 16.38 -15.29
C VAL A 97 -2.51 17.75 -15.26
N ALA A 98 -1.27 17.82 -14.79
CA ALA A 98 -0.53 19.08 -14.67
C ALA A 98 -0.28 19.76 -16.02
N LEU A 99 0.02 18.98 -17.07
CA LEU A 99 0.20 19.52 -18.42
C LEU A 99 -1.11 20.02 -19.05
N ARG A 100 -2.26 19.40 -18.72
CA ARG A 100 -3.57 19.92 -19.14
C ARG A 100 -3.92 21.23 -18.42
N ALA A 101 -3.74 21.29 -17.10
CA ALA A 101 -3.94 22.52 -16.33
C ALA A 101 -3.06 23.66 -16.86
N LYS A 102 -1.77 23.38 -17.12
CA LYS A 102 -0.85 24.34 -17.73
C LYS A 102 -1.38 24.85 -19.07
N ARG A 103 -1.88 23.98 -19.93
CA ARG A 103 -2.44 24.37 -21.23
C ARG A 103 -3.67 25.27 -21.05
N LYS A 104 -4.65 24.84 -20.26
CA LYS A 104 -5.90 25.59 -20.06
C LYS A 104 -5.69 26.96 -19.42
N LEU A 105 -4.75 27.08 -18.49
CA LEU A 105 -4.37 28.38 -17.93
C LEU A 105 -3.71 29.29 -18.97
N ASN A 106 -2.85 28.77 -19.85
CA ASN A 106 -2.29 29.56 -20.94
C ASN A 106 -3.35 29.95 -21.99
N ASP A 107 -4.25 29.02 -22.34
CA ASP A 107 -5.36 29.30 -23.27
C ASP A 107 -6.24 30.43 -22.72
N LEU A 108 -6.55 30.43 -21.41
CA LEU A 108 -7.29 31.50 -20.75
C LEU A 108 -6.53 32.83 -20.73
N ILE A 109 -5.23 32.83 -20.40
CA ILE A 109 -4.40 34.06 -20.42
C ILE A 109 -4.39 34.64 -21.83
N GLN A 110 -4.19 33.80 -22.84
CA GLN A 110 -4.19 34.21 -24.23
C GLN A 110 -5.56 34.76 -24.65
N TYR A 111 -6.65 34.10 -24.27
CA TYR A 111 -8.01 34.56 -24.53
C TYR A 111 -8.26 35.97 -23.97
N ILE A 112 -7.78 36.23 -22.75
CA ILE A 112 -7.88 37.56 -22.13
C ILE A 112 -7.00 38.59 -22.86
N ASP A 113 -5.80 38.19 -23.32
CA ASP A 113 -4.86 39.08 -24.02
C ASP A 113 -5.27 39.42 -25.45
N ASP A 114 -5.98 38.52 -26.13
CA ASP A 114 -6.43 38.68 -27.51
C ASP A 114 -7.63 39.66 -27.65
N ASP A 115 -8.09 40.26 -26.53
CA ASP A 115 -9.13 41.32 -26.43
C ASP A 115 -10.38 40.99 -27.26
N GLU A 116 -10.94 39.79 -27.04
CA GLU A 116 -12.20 39.42 -27.67
C GLU A 116 -13.31 40.40 -27.22
N SER A 117 -13.78 41.18 -28.19
CA SER A 117 -14.89 42.13 -28.07
C SER A 117 -16.06 41.59 -27.23
N ASP A 118 -16.78 42.50 -26.55
CA ASP A 118 -17.95 42.40 -25.64
C ASP A 118 -19.04 41.30 -25.83
N GLU A 119 -18.91 40.33 -26.73
CA GLU A 119 -20.02 39.46 -27.14
C GLU A 119 -20.06 38.03 -26.59
N PHE A 120 -19.08 37.49 -25.85
CA PHE A 120 -19.26 36.16 -25.23
C PHE A 120 -18.70 36.02 -23.80
N ALA A 121 -19.41 36.63 -22.83
CA ALA A 121 -19.24 36.31 -21.41
C ALA A 121 -19.40 34.81 -21.08
N ILE A 122 -20.08 34.04 -21.95
CA ILE A 122 -20.25 32.59 -21.81
C ILE A 122 -18.94 31.86 -22.14
N GLU A 123 -18.26 32.20 -23.23
CA GLU A 123 -17.01 31.57 -23.64
C GLU A 123 -15.90 31.86 -22.63
N PHE A 124 -15.82 33.11 -22.15
CA PHE A 124 -14.94 33.46 -21.04
C PHE A 124 -15.25 32.63 -19.77
N ALA A 125 -16.52 32.49 -19.40
CA ALA A 125 -16.91 31.69 -18.24
C ALA A 125 -16.55 30.21 -18.42
N GLU A 126 -16.69 29.66 -19.63
CA GLU A 126 -16.25 28.29 -19.95
C GLU A 126 -14.73 28.14 -19.79
N PHE A 127 -13.92 29.06 -20.34
CA PHE A 127 -12.47 29.04 -20.16
C PHE A 127 -12.05 29.10 -18.68
N VAL A 128 -12.68 29.96 -17.88
CA VAL A 128 -12.42 30.05 -16.45
C VAL A 128 -12.78 28.75 -15.73
N LEU A 129 -13.96 28.18 -16.01
CA LEU A 129 -14.40 26.93 -15.39
C LEU A 129 -13.48 25.76 -15.73
N GLU A 130 -13.06 25.62 -16.99
CA GLU A 130 -12.12 24.58 -17.42
C GLU A 130 -10.73 24.74 -16.80
N ALA A 131 -10.23 25.98 -16.74
CA ALA A 131 -8.94 26.28 -16.11
C ALA A 131 -8.96 25.94 -14.61
N MET A 132 -10.04 26.31 -13.91
CA MET A 132 -10.23 26.01 -12.48
C MET A 132 -10.37 24.51 -12.23
N ASP A 133 -11.11 23.78 -13.07
CA ASP A 133 -11.28 22.32 -12.93
C ASP A 133 -9.96 21.55 -13.10
N GLU A 134 -9.18 21.89 -14.13
CA GLU A 134 -7.89 21.25 -14.34
C GLU A 134 -6.87 21.66 -13.25
N PHE A 135 -6.89 22.91 -12.79
CA PHE A 135 -6.06 23.32 -11.65
C PHE A 135 -6.44 22.56 -10.37
N ASN A 136 -7.73 22.51 -10.04
CA ASN A 136 -8.23 21.77 -8.89
C ASN A 136 -7.89 20.29 -8.99
N SER A 137 -7.88 19.72 -10.19
CA SER A 137 -7.40 18.37 -10.43
C SER A 137 -5.92 18.19 -10.07
N VAL A 138 -5.05 19.16 -10.34
CA VAL A 138 -3.65 19.12 -9.87
C VAL A 138 -3.59 19.13 -8.35
N ILE A 139 -4.35 20.00 -7.69
CA ILE A 139 -4.41 20.09 -6.23
C ILE A 139 -4.90 18.79 -5.59
N VAL A 140 -6.01 18.24 -6.08
CA VAL A 140 -6.60 17.01 -5.55
C VAL A 140 -5.60 15.86 -5.67
N ASN A 141 -4.95 15.73 -6.82
CA ASN A 141 -4.04 14.60 -7.06
C ASN A 141 -2.69 14.76 -6.35
N GLY A 142 -2.17 15.97 -6.27
CA GLY A 142 -0.89 16.25 -5.63
C GLY A 142 -0.96 16.19 -4.11
N ASP A 143 -2.05 16.68 -3.51
CA ASP A 143 -2.04 17.01 -2.10
C ASP A 143 -3.15 16.29 -1.30
N VAL A 144 -4.32 16.06 -1.91
CA VAL A 144 -5.48 15.44 -1.22
C VAL A 144 -5.45 13.92 -1.33
N LEU A 145 -5.24 13.39 -2.53
CA LEU A 145 -5.23 11.96 -2.78
C LEU A 145 -4.17 11.21 -1.95
N PRO A 146 -2.94 11.73 -1.72
CA PRO A 146 -1.99 11.10 -0.81
C PRO A 146 -2.47 11.01 0.64
N LEU A 147 -3.24 11.99 1.13
CA LEU A 147 -3.86 11.92 2.45
C LEU A 147 -4.95 10.86 2.50
N LEU A 148 -5.83 10.82 1.49
CA LEU A 148 -6.88 9.81 1.41
C LEU A 148 -6.29 8.40 1.35
N LYS A 149 -5.24 8.19 0.56
CA LYS A 149 -4.52 6.90 0.51
C LYS A 149 -3.99 6.49 1.89
N ARG A 150 -3.38 7.42 2.63
CA ARG A 150 -2.93 7.17 4.01
C ARG A 150 -4.09 6.83 4.94
N GLY A 151 -5.19 7.57 4.87
CA GLY A 151 -6.38 7.32 5.69
C GLY A 151 -7.05 5.97 5.39
N VAL A 152 -7.16 5.59 4.10
CA VAL A 152 -7.67 4.28 3.68
C VAL A 152 -6.78 3.17 4.23
N TYR A 153 -5.46 3.30 4.10
CA TYR A 153 -4.51 2.33 4.63
C TYR A 153 -4.60 2.20 6.17
N ALA A 154 -4.67 3.32 6.88
CA ALA A 154 -4.89 3.33 8.33
C ALA A 154 -6.20 2.65 8.74
N SER A 155 -7.28 2.87 7.98
CA SER A 155 -8.56 2.22 8.22
C SER A 155 -8.49 0.70 7.98
N ASP A 156 -7.79 0.25 6.94
CA ASP A 156 -7.57 -1.17 6.69
C ASP A 156 -6.77 -1.83 7.81
N ILE A 157 -5.77 -1.12 8.37
CA ILE A 157 -5.02 -1.58 9.55
C ILE A 157 -5.95 -1.77 10.75
N ALA A 158 -6.71 -0.72 11.10
CA ALA A 158 -7.62 -0.75 12.23
C ALA A 158 -8.63 -1.91 12.13
N ARG A 159 -9.18 -2.14 10.93
CA ARG A 159 -10.10 -3.26 10.68
C ARG A 159 -9.41 -4.62 10.81
N ALA A 160 -8.16 -4.78 10.36
CA ALA A 160 -7.43 -6.04 10.50
C ALA A 160 -7.20 -6.38 11.98
N LEU A 161 -6.82 -5.37 12.77
CA LEU A 161 -6.60 -5.52 14.21
C LEU A 161 -7.91 -5.80 14.95
N ASP A 162 -9.02 -5.19 14.54
CA ASP A 162 -10.35 -5.48 15.10
C ASP A 162 -10.79 -6.91 14.81
N VAL A 163 -10.58 -7.41 13.58
CA VAL A 163 -10.86 -8.81 13.26
C VAL A 163 -9.99 -9.74 14.10
N TRP A 164 -8.69 -9.48 14.23
CA TRP A 164 -7.84 -10.28 15.11
C TRP A 164 -8.36 -10.26 16.55
N ALA A 165 -8.63 -9.09 17.12
CA ALA A 165 -9.09 -8.94 18.50
C ALA A 165 -10.41 -9.67 18.76
N THR A 166 -11.36 -9.61 17.82
CA THR A 166 -12.72 -10.16 17.99
C THR A 166 -12.84 -11.62 17.56
N LYS A 167 -12.04 -12.09 16.60
CA LYS A 167 -12.17 -13.43 15.99
C LYS A 167 -11.10 -14.42 16.42
N ARG A 168 -10.00 -13.99 17.04
CA ARG A 168 -8.93 -14.89 17.55
C ARG A 168 -9.41 -15.98 18.50
N GLY A 169 -10.55 -15.79 19.18
CA GLY A 169 -11.18 -16.79 20.05
C GLY A 169 -12.11 -17.72 19.28
N ASP A 170 -13.18 -17.15 18.71
CA ASP A 170 -14.28 -17.91 18.09
C ASP A 170 -13.84 -18.66 16.82
N GLU A 171 -12.99 -18.03 16.00
CA GLU A 171 -12.54 -18.58 14.71
C GLU A 171 -11.15 -19.21 14.81
N ALA A 172 -10.58 -19.38 16.02
CA ALA A 172 -9.21 -19.84 16.23
C ALA A 172 -8.86 -21.14 15.48
N GLY A 173 -9.83 -22.05 15.32
CA GLY A 173 -9.66 -23.33 14.63
C GLY A 173 -10.08 -23.34 13.16
N ASN A 174 -10.55 -22.23 12.61
CA ASN A 174 -11.13 -22.15 11.27
C ASN A 174 -10.08 -21.65 10.26
N GLU A 175 -9.26 -22.56 9.73
CA GLU A 175 -8.20 -22.25 8.76
C GLU A 175 -8.72 -21.48 7.53
N SER A 176 -9.90 -21.87 7.01
CA SER A 176 -10.51 -21.20 5.85
C SER A 176 -10.91 -19.75 6.15
N PHE A 177 -11.40 -19.47 7.37
CA PHE A 177 -11.68 -18.10 7.79
C PHE A 177 -10.40 -17.24 7.76
N TRP A 178 -9.30 -17.75 8.32
CA TRP A 178 -8.02 -17.01 8.35
C TRP A 178 -7.39 -16.86 6.97
N HIS A 179 -7.58 -17.86 6.09
CA HIS A 179 -7.18 -17.76 4.68
C HIS A 179 -7.91 -16.60 4.00
N GLU A 180 -9.25 -16.57 4.07
CA GLU A 180 -10.05 -15.50 3.47
C GLU A 180 -9.72 -14.12 4.05
N GLU A 181 -9.48 -14.05 5.36
CA GLU A 181 -9.14 -12.81 6.04
C GLU A 181 -7.79 -12.25 5.55
N LEU A 182 -6.77 -13.11 5.45
CA LEU A 182 -5.44 -12.72 4.96
C LEU A 182 -5.46 -12.42 3.45
N GLU A 183 -6.33 -13.07 2.68
CA GLU A 183 -6.55 -12.75 1.25
C GLU A 183 -7.21 -11.37 1.06
N LYS A 184 -8.21 -11.04 1.90
CA LYS A 184 -8.86 -9.72 1.89
C LYS A 184 -7.92 -8.63 2.39
N ARG A 185 -6.96 -8.96 3.26
CA ARG A 185 -6.05 -8.02 3.92
C ARG A 185 -4.58 -8.30 3.64
N LYS A 186 -4.24 -8.30 2.35
CA LYS A 186 -2.87 -8.56 1.83
C LYS A 186 -1.78 -7.77 2.56
N GLY A 187 -2.07 -6.53 2.99
CA GLY A 187 -1.15 -5.68 3.75
C GLY A 187 -0.59 -6.33 5.02
N VAL A 188 -1.34 -7.23 5.67
CA VAL A 188 -0.86 -8.00 6.83
C VAL A 188 0.29 -8.94 6.43
N LEU A 189 0.14 -9.62 5.29
CA LEU A 189 1.16 -10.53 4.74
C LEU A 189 2.32 -9.78 4.07
N GLU A 190 2.06 -8.66 3.42
CA GLU A 190 3.11 -7.81 2.84
C GLU A 190 4.07 -7.34 3.93
N ARG A 191 3.56 -7.07 5.13
CA ARG A 191 4.36 -6.69 6.29
C ARG A 191 5.27 -7.82 6.78
N LEU A 192 4.74 -9.05 6.87
CA LEU A 192 5.51 -10.24 7.23
C LEU A 192 6.74 -10.43 6.34
N LEU A 193 6.60 -10.17 5.04
CA LEU A 193 7.65 -10.42 4.05
C LEU A 193 8.78 -9.40 4.08
N GLY A 194 8.53 -8.21 4.64
CA GLY A 194 9.48 -7.11 4.75
C GLY A 194 9.81 -6.42 3.42
N GLY A 195 9.79 -5.08 3.42
CA GLY A 195 10.12 -4.28 2.24
C GLY A 195 8.97 -4.23 1.21
N TYR A 196 9.30 -4.42 -0.08
CA TYR A 196 8.29 -4.50 -1.14
C TYR A 196 7.86 -5.95 -1.30
N ALA A 197 6.57 -6.20 -1.08
CA ALA A 197 5.92 -7.46 -1.31
C ALA A 197 4.68 -7.21 -2.16
N LEU A 198 4.64 -7.79 -3.36
CA LEU A 198 3.51 -7.67 -4.26
C LEU A 198 2.75 -8.99 -4.26
N PHE A 199 1.47 -8.96 -3.87
CA PHE A 199 0.59 -10.11 -3.95
C PHE A 199 0.49 -10.61 -5.40
N MET A 200 0.86 -11.87 -5.60
CA MET A 200 0.79 -12.51 -6.91
C MET A 200 -0.51 -13.30 -7.06
N GLN A 201 -0.78 -14.22 -6.13
CA GLN A 201 -1.93 -15.13 -6.23
C GLN A 201 -2.23 -15.81 -4.89
N SER A 202 -3.53 -16.00 -4.62
CA SER A 202 -4.06 -16.89 -3.57
C SER A 202 -4.16 -18.32 -4.12
N GLU A 203 -3.85 -19.30 -3.27
CA GLU A 203 -3.83 -20.71 -3.60
C GLU A 203 -3.00 -21.03 -4.88
N PHE A 204 -1.74 -20.55 -4.88
CA PHE A 204 -0.83 -20.57 -6.02
C PHE A 204 -0.39 -21.99 -6.40
N HIS A 205 -0.57 -22.34 -7.67
CA HIS A 205 -0.31 -23.70 -8.17
C HIS A 205 1.17 -23.91 -8.49
N VAL A 206 1.88 -24.64 -7.62
CA VAL A 206 3.34 -24.88 -7.78
C VAL A 206 3.68 -26.10 -8.63
N GLY A 207 2.82 -27.11 -8.67
CA GLY A 207 3.04 -28.37 -9.40
C GLY A 207 2.35 -28.45 -10.76
N THR A 208 2.64 -29.49 -11.53
CA THR A 208 1.89 -29.82 -12.75
C THR A 208 0.52 -30.39 -12.42
N THR A 209 -0.46 -30.12 -13.28
CA THR A 209 -1.76 -30.76 -13.21
C THR A 209 -1.66 -32.09 -13.94
N ASP A 210 -2.02 -33.21 -13.31
CA ASP A 210 -2.06 -34.50 -14.00
C ASP A 210 -3.16 -34.51 -15.08
N VAL A 211 -3.15 -35.51 -15.98
CA VAL A 211 -4.14 -35.67 -17.06
C VAL A 211 -5.60 -35.80 -16.58
N ARG A 212 -5.84 -35.97 -15.28
CA ARG A 212 -7.17 -36.06 -14.65
C ARG A 212 -7.56 -34.79 -13.90
N GLY A 213 -6.75 -33.73 -13.97
CA GLY A 213 -7.02 -32.48 -13.25
C GLY A 213 -6.66 -32.52 -11.77
N ALA A 214 -6.15 -33.65 -11.26
CA ALA A 214 -5.96 -33.90 -9.83
C ALA A 214 -4.46 -34.01 -9.52
N GLY A 215 -3.89 -32.98 -8.87
CA GLY A 215 -2.49 -33.03 -8.47
C GLY A 215 -1.77 -31.70 -8.30
N SER A 216 -2.46 -30.55 -8.37
CA SER A 216 -1.78 -29.31 -8.07
C SER A 216 -1.56 -29.18 -6.57
N LYS A 217 -0.32 -29.44 -6.12
CA LYS A 217 0.14 -28.86 -4.86
C LYS A 217 -0.01 -27.35 -4.98
N ARG A 218 -0.67 -26.74 -3.99
CA ARG A 218 -0.94 -25.30 -3.94
C ARG A 218 -0.34 -24.76 -2.65
N ALA A 219 0.33 -23.62 -2.75
CA ALA A 219 0.69 -22.81 -1.59
C ALA A 219 -0.46 -21.84 -1.31
N ASP A 220 -0.74 -21.52 -0.05
CA ASP A 220 -1.86 -20.64 0.30
C ASP A 220 -1.72 -19.25 -0.31
N PHE A 221 -0.50 -18.70 -0.32
CA PHE A 221 -0.22 -17.43 -1.00
C PHE A 221 1.15 -17.41 -1.68
N ALA A 222 1.22 -16.65 -2.76
CA ALA A 222 2.45 -16.28 -3.44
C ALA A 222 2.63 -14.76 -3.49
N TYR A 223 3.83 -14.30 -3.18
CA TYR A 223 4.22 -12.88 -3.21
C TYR A 223 5.54 -12.68 -3.91
N LEU A 224 5.74 -11.52 -4.53
CA LEU A 224 7.00 -11.15 -5.18
C LEU A 224 7.73 -10.05 -4.42
N ASN A 225 9.06 -10.17 -4.32
CA ASN A 225 9.89 -9.07 -3.85
C ASN A 225 10.28 -8.11 -5.00
N LYS A 226 11.08 -7.06 -4.72
CA LYS A 226 11.54 -6.08 -5.74
C LYS A 226 12.26 -6.71 -6.94
N ALA A 227 12.87 -7.87 -6.77
CA ALA A 227 13.57 -8.59 -7.84
C ALA A 227 12.64 -9.56 -8.59
N ASN A 228 11.33 -9.45 -8.39
CA ASN A 228 10.30 -10.40 -8.84
C ASN A 228 10.53 -11.83 -8.35
N ASN A 229 11.36 -12.04 -7.32
CA ASN A 229 11.61 -13.36 -6.77
C ASN A 229 10.46 -13.77 -5.85
N ILE A 230 9.89 -14.93 -6.13
CA ILE A 230 8.68 -15.42 -5.47
C ILE A 230 8.93 -15.92 -4.04
N SER A 231 7.98 -15.67 -3.16
CA SER A 231 7.91 -16.20 -1.80
C SER A 231 6.60 -16.96 -1.66
N LEU A 232 6.66 -18.14 -1.02
CA LEU A 232 5.51 -18.98 -0.75
C LEU A 232 5.14 -18.87 0.73
N ILE A 233 3.86 -18.71 1.01
CA ILE A 233 3.30 -18.68 2.35
C ILE A 233 2.34 -19.86 2.47
N GLU A 234 2.54 -20.67 3.50
CA GLU A 234 1.60 -21.66 3.98
C GLU A 234 1.03 -21.16 5.31
N ILE A 235 -0.26 -21.39 5.55
CA ILE A 235 -0.93 -21.05 6.79
C ILE A 235 -1.55 -22.29 7.44
N LYS A 236 -1.64 -22.25 8.76
CA LYS A 236 -2.39 -23.19 9.59
C LYS A 236 -3.12 -22.41 10.66
N ALA A 237 -4.27 -22.88 11.14
CA ALA A 237 -5.11 -22.08 12.04
C ALA A 237 -4.39 -21.62 13.33
N PRO A 238 -4.77 -20.48 13.94
CA PRO A 238 -4.20 -20.01 15.21
C PRO A 238 -4.28 -21.02 16.37
N LYS A 239 -5.26 -21.91 16.35
CA LYS A 239 -5.43 -22.97 17.36
C LYS A 239 -4.51 -24.18 17.13
N THR A 240 -3.81 -24.24 16.02
CA THR A 240 -2.85 -25.32 15.73
C THR A 240 -1.77 -25.34 16.81
N LYS A 241 -1.55 -26.53 17.40
CA LYS A 241 -0.56 -26.67 18.47
C LYS A 241 0.83 -26.46 17.88
N LEU A 242 1.61 -25.56 18.48
CA LEU A 242 3.00 -25.33 18.06
C LEU A 242 3.90 -26.54 18.37
N LEU A 243 3.68 -27.17 19.52
CA LEU A 243 4.50 -28.27 20.03
C LEU A 243 3.69 -29.56 20.22
N GLY A 244 4.38 -30.68 20.03
CA GLY A 244 3.87 -32.03 20.27
C GLY A 244 3.97 -32.44 21.73
N ARG A 245 3.76 -33.74 21.99
CA ARG A 245 3.94 -34.31 23.33
C ARG A 245 5.41 -34.25 23.75
N LYS A 246 5.66 -34.00 25.04
CA LYS A 246 7.00 -34.04 25.62
C LYS A 246 7.68 -35.38 25.29
N TYR A 247 8.87 -35.29 24.70
CA TYR A 247 9.76 -36.39 24.40
C TYR A 247 11.03 -36.25 25.23
N ARG A 248 11.15 -37.07 26.28
CA ARG A 248 12.17 -36.92 27.32
C ARG A 248 12.13 -35.51 27.92
N ASP A 249 13.17 -34.69 27.72
CA ASP A 249 13.31 -33.37 28.33
C ASP A 249 12.93 -32.21 27.39
N THR A 250 12.40 -32.49 26.20
CA THR A 250 12.01 -31.46 25.23
C THR A 250 10.65 -31.72 24.61
N CYS A 251 10.05 -30.70 24.01
CA CYS A 251 8.81 -30.80 23.24
C CYS A 251 9.15 -30.55 21.76
N PRO A 252 9.04 -31.55 20.86
CA PRO A 252 9.26 -31.32 19.43
C PRO A 252 8.14 -30.44 18.86
N PHE A 253 8.33 -29.91 17.65
CA PHE A 253 7.21 -29.39 16.87
C PHE A 253 6.06 -30.39 16.81
N SER A 254 4.83 -29.88 16.76
CA SER A 254 3.68 -30.75 16.56
C SER A 254 3.76 -31.44 15.19
N SER A 255 2.97 -32.51 15.03
CA SER A 255 2.85 -33.18 13.73
C SER A 255 2.31 -32.25 12.64
N GLU A 256 1.42 -31.32 13.01
CA GLU A 256 0.85 -30.35 12.07
C GLU A 256 1.90 -29.33 11.62
N VAL A 257 2.67 -28.76 12.56
CA VAL A 257 3.77 -27.82 12.23
C VAL A 257 4.83 -28.53 11.38
N SER A 258 5.25 -29.73 11.77
CA SER A 258 6.24 -30.52 11.01
C SER A 258 5.74 -30.87 9.61
N GLY A 259 4.44 -31.20 9.49
CA GLY A 259 3.77 -31.44 8.21
C GLY A 259 3.74 -30.19 7.32
N ALA A 260 3.38 -29.04 7.88
CA ALA A 260 3.32 -27.77 7.15
C ALA A 260 4.70 -27.30 6.68
N ILE A 261 5.75 -27.45 7.51
CA ILE A 261 7.15 -27.20 7.10
C ILE A 261 7.52 -28.10 5.91
N SER A 262 7.21 -29.39 5.98
CA SER A 262 7.48 -30.32 4.90
C SER A 262 6.72 -29.94 3.62
N GLN A 263 5.46 -29.55 3.77
CA GLN A 263 4.58 -29.14 2.68
C GLN A 263 5.13 -27.91 1.94
N VAL A 264 5.48 -26.83 2.64
CA VAL A 264 5.98 -25.59 1.99
C VAL A 264 7.34 -25.81 1.32
N LEU A 265 8.20 -26.67 1.87
CA LEU A 265 9.47 -27.04 1.25
C LEU A 265 9.29 -27.88 -0.01
N ILE A 266 8.35 -28.83 0.00
CA ILE A 266 7.98 -29.60 -1.20
C ILE A 266 7.40 -28.67 -2.26
N GLN A 267 6.50 -27.75 -1.88
CA GLN A 267 5.92 -26.77 -2.79
C GLN A 267 7.00 -25.90 -3.47
N ARG A 268 7.99 -25.43 -2.70
CA ARG A 268 9.14 -24.69 -3.25
C ARG A 268 9.90 -25.51 -4.28
N ASN A 269 10.24 -26.76 -3.94
CA ASN A 269 11.01 -27.62 -4.84
C ASN A 269 10.26 -27.90 -6.15
N GLU A 270 8.94 -28.13 -6.07
CA GLU A 270 8.07 -28.32 -7.23
C GLU A 270 8.00 -27.05 -8.09
N LEU A 271 7.87 -25.88 -7.48
CA LEU A 271 7.86 -24.61 -8.19
C LEU A 271 9.17 -24.39 -8.97
N MET A 272 10.30 -24.66 -8.32
CA MET A 272 11.62 -24.52 -8.96
C MET A 272 11.77 -25.50 -10.13
N ALA A 273 11.30 -26.75 -9.97
CA ALA A 273 11.35 -27.76 -11.04
C ALA A 273 10.45 -27.40 -12.23
N ASN A 274 9.30 -26.75 -11.99
CA ASN A 274 8.29 -26.43 -12.99
C ASN A 274 8.30 -24.95 -13.43
N PHE A 275 9.34 -24.19 -13.08
CA PHE A 275 9.37 -22.72 -13.21
C PHE A 275 9.02 -22.22 -14.62
N TYR A 276 9.69 -22.74 -15.64
CA TYR A 276 9.52 -22.25 -17.02
C TYR A 276 8.08 -22.42 -17.51
N GLN A 277 7.44 -23.55 -17.19
CA GLN A 277 6.04 -23.78 -17.52
C GLN A 277 5.12 -22.80 -16.78
N LYS A 278 5.38 -22.57 -15.48
CA LYS A 278 4.56 -21.70 -14.63
C LYS A 278 4.69 -20.23 -14.98
N ARG A 279 5.89 -19.77 -15.34
CA ARG A 279 6.15 -18.39 -15.75
C ARG A 279 5.27 -17.95 -16.91
N HIS A 280 5.03 -18.82 -17.89
CA HIS A 280 4.19 -18.51 -19.06
C HIS A 280 2.69 -18.42 -18.74
N MET A 281 2.23 -19.06 -17.66
CA MET A 281 0.82 -19.10 -17.27
C MET A 281 0.49 -18.15 -16.10
N ALA A 282 1.51 -17.46 -15.57
CA ALA A 282 1.34 -16.59 -14.41
C ALA A 282 0.69 -15.25 -14.78
N PRO A 283 -0.10 -14.65 -13.87
CA PRO A 283 -0.72 -13.34 -14.09
C PRO A 283 0.32 -12.21 -14.21
N MET A 284 1.53 -12.44 -13.71
CA MET A 284 2.63 -11.48 -13.73
C MET A 284 3.99 -12.19 -13.79
N PRO A 285 5.04 -11.54 -14.34
CA PRO A 285 6.38 -12.10 -14.38
C PRO A 285 6.93 -12.36 -12.98
N PHE A 286 7.53 -13.53 -12.76
CA PHE A 286 8.22 -13.88 -11.52
C PHE A 286 9.48 -14.69 -11.79
N GLU A 287 10.35 -14.76 -10.79
CA GLU A 287 11.62 -15.48 -10.80
C GLU A 287 11.73 -16.40 -9.57
N VAL A 288 12.56 -17.44 -9.68
CA VAL A 288 12.78 -18.45 -8.63
C VAL A 288 14.24 -18.52 -8.18
N PHE A 289 14.94 -17.38 -8.15
CA PHE A 289 16.36 -17.30 -7.79
C PHE A 289 16.65 -17.88 -6.40
N ALA A 290 15.83 -17.53 -5.42
CA ALA A 290 15.90 -18.03 -4.06
C ALA A 290 14.51 -17.91 -3.40
N PRO A 291 13.55 -18.79 -3.74
CA PRO A 291 12.20 -18.64 -3.23
C PRO A 291 12.17 -18.84 -1.71
N ARG A 292 11.64 -17.84 -0.99
CA ARG A 292 11.50 -17.91 0.47
C ARG A 292 10.22 -18.66 0.83
N CYS A 293 10.25 -19.37 1.95
CA CYS A 293 9.09 -20.06 2.50
C CYS A 293 8.72 -19.45 3.85
N PHE A 294 7.45 -19.16 4.04
CA PHE A 294 6.87 -18.69 5.29
C PHE A 294 5.81 -19.67 5.76
N LEU A 295 5.74 -19.88 7.06
CA LEU A 295 4.69 -20.65 7.71
C LEU A 295 4.05 -19.76 8.77
N ILE A 296 2.76 -19.47 8.62
CA ILE A 296 1.98 -18.75 9.62
C ILE A 296 1.14 -19.78 10.39
N VAL A 297 1.42 -19.97 11.68
CA VAL A 297 0.82 -21.07 12.44
C VAL A 297 0.72 -20.77 13.92
N GLY A 298 -0.39 -21.17 14.53
CA GLY A 298 -0.55 -21.16 15.98
C GLY A 298 -0.56 -19.75 16.59
N ASP A 299 -0.51 -19.72 17.91
CA ASP A 299 -0.44 -18.50 18.73
C ASP A 299 0.63 -18.74 19.80
N LEU A 300 1.65 -17.87 19.86
CA LEU A 300 2.79 -18.00 20.79
C LEU A 300 2.33 -17.93 22.24
N SER A 301 1.25 -17.18 22.53
CA SER A 301 0.67 -17.09 23.87
C SER A 301 0.29 -18.48 24.42
N SER A 302 -0.03 -19.46 23.57
CA SER A 302 -0.37 -20.84 23.96
C SER A 302 0.77 -21.61 24.66
N ILE A 303 2.02 -21.16 24.52
CA ILE A 303 3.20 -21.75 25.15
C ILE A 303 4.03 -20.76 25.98
N SER A 304 3.63 -19.48 26.00
CA SER A 304 4.41 -18.39 26.61
C SER A 304 4.61 -18.51 28.12
N ASP A 305 3.64 -19.09 28.84
CA ASP A 305 3.72 -19.31 30.29
C ASP A 305 4.63 -20.48 30.71
N ASP A 306 5.11 -21.27 29.75
CA ASP A 306 5.94 -22.46 29.98
C ASP A 306 7.32 -22.28 29.35
N ARG A 307 8.30 -21.92 30.20
CA ARG A 307 9.67 -21.62 29.77
C ARG A 307 10.32 -22.75 28.98
N ASP A 308 10.07 -24.01 29.35
CA ASP A 308 10.67 -25.16 28.68
C ASP A 308 10.07 -25.35 27.28
N LYS A 309 8.76 -25.13 27.13
CA LYS A 309 8.10 -25.13 25.82
C LYS A 309 8.55 -23.97 24.96
N LEU A 310 8.59 -22.75 25.50
CA LEU A 310 9.05 -21.58 24.75
C LEU A 310 10.48 -21.78 24.25
N MET A 311 11.39 -22.23 25.14
CA MET A 311 12.76 -22.59 24.75
C MET A 311 12.80 -23.65 23.65
N ALA A 312 12.01 -24.73 23.79
CA ALA A 312 11.97 -25.79 22.79
C ALA A 312 11.46 -25.30 21.43
N PHE A 313 10.44 -24.43 21.42
CA PHE A 313 9.91 -23.81 20.20
C PHE A 313 10.95 -22.91 19.54
N GLU A 314 11.56 -21.98 20.28
CA GLU A 314 12.55 -21.04 19.74
C GLU A 314 13.78 -21.72 19.18
N VAL A 315 14.31 -22.72 19.88
CA VAL A 315 15.48 -23.49 19.41
C VAL A 315 15.17 -24.19 18.08
N GLN A 316 14.00 -24.83 17.98
CA GLN A 316 13.60 -25.52 16.74
C GLN A 316 13.30 -24.52 15.62
N ARG A 317 12.61 -23.41 15.92
CA ARG A 317 12.31 -22.32 14.97
C ARG A 317 13.58 -21.73 14.38
N GLN A 318 14.57 -21.44 15.23
CA GLN A 318 15.85 -20.89 14.77
C GLN A 318 16.63 -21.90 13.92
N ALA A 319 16.60 -23.19 14.27
CA ALA A 319 17.30 -24.24 13.55
C ALA A 319 16.85 -24.40 12.09
N ILE A 320 15.59 -24.08 11.77
CA ILE A 320 15.00 -24.19 10.41
C ILE A 320 14.90 -22.87 9.66
N SER A 321 15.28 -21.75 10.29
CA SER A 321 15.01 -20.38 9.81
C SER A 321 15.63 -20.06 8.45
N SER A 322 16.72 -20.73 8.08
CA SER A 322 17.36 -20.61 6.75
C SER A 322 16.51 -21.20 5.62
N HIS A 323 15.49 -21.99 5.94
CA HIS A 323 14.65 -22.70 4.97
C HIS A 323 13.18 -22.28 5.04
N VAL A 324 12.64 -22.09 6.24
CA VAL A 324 11.26 -21.67 6.48
C VAL A 324 11.23 -20.65 7.62
N SER A 325 10.61 -19.49 7.38
CA SER A 325 10.33 -18.50 8.43
C SER A 325 9.00 -18.83 9.08
N ILE A 326 9.01 -19.28 10.34
CA ILE A 326 7.79 -19.57 11.11
C ILE A 326 7.39 -18.32 11.92
N VAL A 327 6.16 -17.87 11.73
CA VAL A 327 5.57 -16.74 12.46
C VAL A 327 4.22 -17.15 13.04
N THR A 328 3.95 -16.80 14.29
CA THR A 328 2.65 -17.05 14.93
C THR A 328 1.65 -15.95 14.61
N PHE A 329 0.35 -16.20 14.76
CA PHE A 329 -0.66 -15.20 14.42
C PHE A 329 -0.57 -13.95 15.29
N ASP A 330 -0.36 -14.11 16.59
CA ASP A 330 -0.13 -12.99 17.51
C ASP A 330 1.11 -12.19 17.11
N GLU A 331 2.24 -12.84 16.80
CA GLU A 331 3.43 -12.15 16.28
C GLU A 331 3.15 -11.41 14.96
N LEU A 332 2.39 -12.01 14.03
CA LEU A 332 2.03 -11.40 12.75
C LEU A 332 1.24 -10.10 12.95
N TYR A 333 0.19 -10.13 13.77
CA TYR A 333 -0.64 -8.96 14.02
C TYR A 333 0.06 -7.93 14.92
N ASP A 334 0.95 -8.34 15.83
CA ASP A 334 1.78 -7.44 16.63
C ASP A 334 2.81 -6.69 15.77
N GLN A 335 3.46 -7.39 14.83
CA GLN A 335 4.36 -6.76 13.85
C GLN A 335 3.61 -5.81 12.92
N PHE A 336 2.37 -6.15 12.56
CA PHE A 336 1.51 -5.31 11.76
C PHE A 336 1.06 -4.07 12.53
N SER A 337 0.73 -4.18 13.82
CA SER A 337 0.39 -3.03 14.68
C SER A 337 1.57 -2.10 14.92
N SER A 338 2.71 -2.64 15.35
CA SER A 338 3.89 -1.88 15.81
C SER A 338 4.54 -1.04 14.70
N PHE A 339 4.41 -1.46 13.44
CA PHE A 339 4.99 -0.73 12.31
C PHE A 339 4.27 0.60 11.99
N HIS A 340 3.02 0.76 12.45
CA HIS A 340 2.18 1.90 12.11
C HIS A 340 2.02 2.91 13.25
N GLN A 341 2.81 2.77 14.33
CA GLN A 341 2.90 3.73 15.43
C GLN A 341 3.98 4.80 15.21
N ILE A 342 4.49 4.98 13.99
CA ILE A 342 5.56 5.94 13.65
C ILE A 342 4.98 7.18 12.96
#